data_AF-Q82Q82-F1
#
_entry.id   AF-Q82Q82-F1
#
_cell.length_a   1.000
_cell.length_b   1.000
_cell.length_c   1.000
_cell.angle_alpha   90.00
_cell.angle_beta   90.00
_cell.angle_gamma   90.00
#
_symmetry.space_group_name_H-M   'P 1'
#
loop_
_entity.id
_entity.type
_entity.pdbx_description
1 polymer ?
#
loop_
_entity_poly.entity_id
_entity_poly.type
_entity_poly.pdbx_seq_one_letter_code
_entity_poly.pdbx_strand_id
1 'polypeptide(L)'
;MQEVTRHEVSGQHIAHALDDISRRTRRRWHGMRYDDPSLEKLQEMRDELLDHIAARTVEDPALDESSRAALRTAAECSLGVLSVGCFPDGDQEIVFPLIGERLGSEDIAFGDVVEQAPTAGTWVDTFAICLVSGLVWDWQRVIGLLLREDYAPAIRDGVPYSKLNSASDPADLAAMDALCGYLTQAQGHLPRDWPTVPLCKPDTDERAEAARKLDAAGPLTSDQRLLRVLLEDDQHAFEQTLVAHLSEHRESVGSDPAPRTLLPVGALALTALAVQVHGWELDVRSGYLPHGMLGSPDTLRRAADAGGNDLGHWTAK
;
A
#
# COMPACT_ATOMS: atom_id res chain seq x y z
N MET A 1 1.90 28.31 1.55
CA MET A 1 2.32 27.30 0.58
C MET A 1 3.79 26.98 0.78
N GLN A 2 4.07 25.77 1.27
CA GLN A 2 5.41 25.26 1.48
C GLN A 2 5.80 24.36 0.31
N GLU A 3 6.95 24.60 -0.31
CA GLU A 3 7.43 23.83 -1.47
C GLU A 3 8.65 23.01 -1.09
N VAL A 4 8.61 21.69 -1.35
CA VAL A 4 9.74 20.78 -1.17
C VAL A 4 10.14 20.19 -2.50
N THR A 5 11.31 20.57 -2.99
CA THR A 5 11.89 20.07 -4.24
C THR A 5 12.34 18.62 -4.08
N ARG A 6 12.04 17.76 -5.05
CA ARG A 6 12.54 16.37 -5.10
C ARG A 6 14.01 16.30 -5.52
N HIS A 7 14.70 15.22 -5.17
CA HIS A 7 16.03 14.94 -5.69
C HIS A 7 15.99 14.59 -7.19
N GLU A 8 17.15 14.57 -7.83
CA GLU A 8 17.30 14.19 -9.24
C GLU A 8 17.69 12.72 -9.38
N VAL A 9 17.12 12.06 -10.38
CA VAL A 9 17.49 10.71 -10.80
C VAL A 9 18.11 10.79 -12.18
N SER A 10 19.12 9.97 -12.46
CA SER A 10 19.84 10.00 -13.74
C SER A 10 18.88 9.75 -14.92
N GLY A 11 19.10 10.48 -16.02
CA GLY A 11 18.29 10.30 -17.23
C GLY A 11 18.35 8.87 -17.79
N GLN A 12 19.45 8.15 -17.53
CA GLN A 12 19.59 6.74 -17.88
C GLN A 12 18.64 5.84 -17.07
N HIS A 13 18.53 6.06 -15.75
CA HIS A 13 17.59 5.34 -14.90
C HIS A 13 16.14 5.63 -15.28
N ILE A 14 15.81 6.90 -15.55
CA ILE A 14 14.47 7.28 -16.02
C ILE A 14 14.15 6.60 -17.37
N ALA A 15 15.05 6.67 -18.35
CA ALA A 15 14.84 6.03 -19.65
C ALA A 15 14.68 4.51 -19.54
N HIS A 16 15.48 3.84 -18.71
CA HIS A 16 15.35 2.41 -18.47
C HIS A 16 14.03 2.05 -17.80
N ALA A 17 13.58 2.82 -16.80
CA ALA A 17 12.31 2.60 -16.13
C ALA A 17 11.12 2.77 -17.09
N LEU A 18 11.19 3.69 -18.03
CA LEU A 18 10.15 3.91 -19.05
C LEU A 18 10.15 2.85 -20.16
N ASP A 19 11.28 2.18 -20.42
CA ASP A 19 11.42 1.25 -21.54
C ASP A 19 10.55 -0.01 -21.35
N ASP A 20 9.54 -0.13 -22.22
CA ASP A 20 8.75 -1.33 -22.50
C ASP A 20 8.38 -2.19 -21.27
N ILE A 21 7.84 -1.51 -20.25
CA ILE A 21 7.50 -2.11 -18.96
C ILE A 21 6.53 -3.28 -19.13
N SER A 22 5.52 -3.17 -20.00
CA SER A 22 4.54 -4.24 -20.22
C SER A 22 5.17 -5.53 -20.77
N ARG A 23 6.16 -5.43 -21.68
CA ARG A 23 6.88 -6.62 -22.18
C ARG A 23 7.80 -7.20 -21.10
N ARG A 24 8.44 -6.37 -20.26
CA ARG A 24 9.27 -6.84 -19.14
C ARG A 24 8.43 -7.56 -18.07
N THR A 25 7.30 -6.97 -17.66
CA THR A 25 6.31 -7.58 -16.76
C THR A 25 5.80 -8.91 -17.31
N ARG A 26 5.41 -8.99 -18.59
CA ARG A 26 4.95 -10.24 -19.21
C ARG A 26 6.03 -11.32 -19.23
N ARG A 27 7.29 -10.95 -19.51
CA ARG A 27 8.42 -11.91 -19.48
C ARG A 27 8.67 -12.48 -18.09
N ARG A 28 8.64 -11.63 -17.05
CA ARG A 28 8.79 -12.08 -15.65
C ARG A 28 7.62 -12.96 -15.21
N TRP A 29 6.39 -12.55 -15.52
CA TRP A 29 5.20 -13.36 -15.26
C TRP A 29 5.31 -14.75 -15.90
N HIS A 30 5.73 -14.83 -17.17
CA HIS A 30 5.93 -16.10 -17.86
C HIS A 30 6.98 -16.97 -17.15
N GLY A 31 8.11 -16.39 -16.75
CA GLY A 31 9.15 -17.11 -16.00
C GLY A 31 8.67 -17.64 -14.65
N MET A 32 7.87 -16.87 -13.91
CA MET A 32 7.26 -17.35 -12.66
C MET A 32 6.23 -18.46 -12.91
N ARG A 33 5.44 -18.36 -13.98
CA ARG A 33 4.39 -19.33 -14.30
C ARG A 33 4.95 -20.70 -14.70
N TYR A 34 6.05 -20.74 -15.43
CA TYR A 34 6.51 -21.96 -16.09
C TYR A 34 7.86 -22.49 -15.61
N ASP A 35 8.69 -21.66 -14.99
CA ASP A 35 10.07 -22.05 -14.64
C ASP A 35 10.31 -22.05 -13.13
N ASP A 36 10.15 -20.90 -12.48
CA ASP A 36 10.65 -20.69 -11.11
C ASP A 36 9.80 -19.62 -10.40
N PRO A 37 8.66 -20.01 -9.80
CA PRO A 37 7.86 -19.12 -8.98
C PRO A 37 8.61 -18.76 -7.70
N SER A 38 8.71 -17.47 -7.38
CA SER A 38 9.29 -17.04 -6.10
C SER A 38 8.70 -15.71 -5.63
N LEU A 39 8.67 -15.51 -4.31
CA LEU A 39 8.24 -14.25 -3.71
C LEU A 39 9.24 -13.12 -4.02
N GLU A 40 10.52 -13.43 -4.13
CA GLU A 40 11.55 -12.47 -4.54
C GLU A 40 11.24 -11.89 -5.93
N LYS A 41 10.83 -12.71 -6.91
CA LYS A 41 10.47 -12.22 -8.24
C LYS A 41 9.22 -11.34 -8.26
N LEU A 42 8.27 -11.57 -7.36
CA LEU A 42 7.13 -10.68 -7.16
C LEU A 42 7.59 -9.33 -6.57
N GLN A 43 8.51 -9.35 -5.59
CA GLN A 43 9.10 -8.14 -5.02
C GLN A 43 9.91 -7.36 -6.05
N GLU A 44 10.74 -8.03 -6.86
CA GLU A 44 11.49 -7.39 -7.95
C GLU A 44 10.55 -6.78 -9.00
N MET A 45 9.46 -7.46 -9.35
CA MET A 45 8.47 -6.94 -10.28
C MET A 45 7.77 -5.72 -9.69
N ARG A 46 7.38 -5.76 -8.41
CA ARG A 46 6.83 -4.60 -7.68
C ARG A 46 7.80 -3.42 -7.75
N ASP A 47 9.07 -3.62 -7.42
CA ASP A 47 10.07 -2.56 -7.39
C ASP A 47 10.33 -1.96 -8.77
N GLU A 48 10.41 -2.78 -9.81
CA GLU A 48 10.56 -2.35 -11.21
C GLU A 48 9.33 -1.57 -11.70
N LEU A 49 8.13 -1.98 -11.29
CA LEU A 49 6.90 -1.23 -11.59
C LEU A 49 6.87 0.10 -10.84
N LEU A 50 7.30 0.17 -9.57
CA LEU A 50 7.42 1.43 -8.84
C LEU A 50 8.47 2.36 -9.45
N ASP A 51 9.58 1.81 -9.97
CA ASP A 51 10.55 2.58 -10.75
C ASP A 51 9.90 3.18 -12.00
N HIS A 52 9.09 2.39 -12.72
CA HIS A 52 8.33 2.87 -13.87
C HIS A 52 7.36 3.98 -13.50
N ILE A 53 6.54 3.81 -12.45
CA ILE A 53 5.57 4.83 -12.01
C ILE A 53 6.28 6.11 -11.60
N ALA A 54 7.38 6.00 -10.86
CA ALA A 54 8.17 7.15 -10.44
C ALA A 54 8.74 7.93 -11.63
N ALA A 55 9.17 7.23 -12.69
CA ALA A 55 9.58 7.87 -13.93
C ALA A 55 8.40 8.53 -14.66
N ARG A 56 7.21 7.93 -14.68
CA ARG A 56 6.00 8.51 -15.30
C ARG A 56 5.55 9.80 -14.60
N THR A 57 5.60 9.86 -13.26
CA THR A 57 5.20 11.05 -12.50
C THR A 57 6.14 12.25 -12.69
N VAL A 58 7.32 12.06 -13.28
CA VAL A 58 8.18 13.16 -13.71
C VAL A 58 7.54 13.97 -14.83
N GLU A 59 6.91 13.30 -15.80
CA GLU A 59 6.29 13.92 -16.98
C GLU A 59 4.79 14.19 -16.78
N ASP A 60 4.06 13.22 -16.21
CA ASP A 60 2.62 13.26 -16.00
C ASP A 60 2.26 12.86 -14.55
N PRO A 61 2.10 13.83 -13.63
CA PRO A 61 1.74 13.56 -12.25
C PRO A 61 0.29 13.04 -12.04
N ALA A 62 -0.55 13.03 -13.09
CA ALA A 62 -1.95 12.59 -13.02
C ALA A 62 -2.14 11.08 -13.29
N LEU A 63 -1.11 10.43 -13.86
CA LEU A 63 -1.09 9.03 -14.29
C LEU A 63 -2.20 8.67 -15.29
N ASP A 64 -1.79 8.33 -16.52
CA ASP A 64 -2.65 7.70 -17.50
C ASP A 64 -3.11 6.28 -17.07
N GLU A 65 -4.05 5.69 -17.81
CA GLU A 65 -4.63 4.39 -17.44
C GLU A 65 -3.60 3.25 -17.46
N SER A 66 -2.62 3.31 -18.36
CA SER A 66 -1.53 2.31 -18.40
C SER A 66 -0.66 2.40 -17.15
N SER A 67 -0.35 3.62 -16.71
CA SER A 67 0.42 3.88 -15.49
C SER A 67 -0.39 3.46 -14.26
N ARG A 68 -1.71 3.67 -14.23
CA ARG A 68 -2.56 3.13 -13.16
C ARG A 68 -2.59 1.61 -13.15
N ALA A 69 -2.67 0.96 -14.30
CA ALA A 69 -2.62 -0.49 -14.39
C ALA A 69 -1.27 -1.05 -13.91
N ALA A 70 -0.16 -0.38 -14.22
CA ALA A 70 1.17 -0.71 -13.70
C ALA A 70 1.25 -0.53 -12.17
N LEU A 71 0.74 0.58 -11.63
CA LEU A 71 0.71 0.83 -10.19
C LEU A 71 -0.17 -0.19 -9.44
N ARG A 72 -1.33 -0.54 -9.99
CA ARG A 72 -2.17 -1.64 -9.46
C ARG A 72 -1.44 -2.97 -9.53
N THR A 73 -0.72 -3.26 -10.61
CA THR A 73 0.09 -4.49 -10.71
C THR A 73 1.18 -4.53 -9.63
N ALA A 74 1.80 -3.39 -9.29
CA ALA A 74 2.76 -3.32 -8.19
C ALA A 74 2.09 -3.62 -6.83
N ALA A 75 0.90 -3.07 -6.61
CA ALA A 75 0.10 -3.35 -5.42
C ALA A 75 -0.27 -4.83 -5.29
N GLU A 76 -0.68 -5.47 -6.39
CA GLU A 76 -0.99 -6.90 -6.45
C GLU A 76 0.23 -7.77 -6.16
N CYS A 77 1.41 -7.39 -6.66
CA CYS A 77 2.64 -8.09 -6.34
C CYS A 77 2.97 -7.98 -4.84
N SER A 78 2.82 -6.79 -4.24
CA SER A 78 3.03 -6.60 -2.80
C SER A 78 2.03 -7.39 -1.96
N LEU A 79 0.75 -7.35 -2.35
CA LEU A 79 -0.32 -8.10 -1.70
C LEU A 79 -0.13 -9.60 -1.85
N GLY A 80 0.33 -10.07 -3.02
CA GLY A 80 0.64 -11.47 -3.27
C GLY A 80 1.76 -11.98 -2.36
N VAL A 81 2.82 -11.18 -2.17
CA VAL A 81 3.90 -11.49 -1.21
C VAL A 81 3.37 -11.58 0.21
N LEU A 82 2.54 -10.63 0.65
CA LEU A 82 1.92 -10.65 1.97
C LEU A 82 0.99 -11.87 2.15
N SER A 83 0.14 -12.11 1.16
CA SER A 83 -0.88 -13.16 1.18
C SER A 83 -0.26 -14.55 1.21
N VAL A 84 0.67 -14.84 0.30
CA VAL A 84 1.40 -16.12 0.28
C VAL A 84 2.28 -16.27 1.52
N GLY A 85 2.92 -15.19 1.98
CA GLY A 85 3.76 -15.23 3.17
C GLY A 85 2.97 -15.57 4.45
N CYS A 86 1.77 -15.02 4.60
CA CYS A 86 0.88 -15.30 5.73
C CYS A 86 0.18 -16.67 5.62
N PHE A 87 -0.21 -17.07 4.40
CA PHE A 87 -1.03 -18.24 4.12
C PHE A 87 -0.46 -19.08 2.96
N PRO A 88 0.71 -19.70 3.12
CA PRO A 88 1.43 -20.38 2.02
C PRO A 88 0.61 -21.44 1.27
N ASP A 89 -0.28 -22.14 1.97
CA ASP A 89 -1.12 -23.22 1.45
C ASP A 89 -2.57 -22.76 1.18
N GLY A 90 -2.80 -21.45 1.02
CA GLY A 90 -4.11 -20.89 0.76
C GLY A 90 -4.52 -20.91 -0.72
N ASP A 91 -5.72 -20.39 -1.00
CA ASP A 91 -6.26 -20.25 -2.35
C ASP A 91 -5.93 -18.85 -2.91
N GLN A 92 -4.66 -18.58 -3.15
CA GLN A 92 -4.22 -17.29 -3.68
C GLN A 92 -4.54 -17.14 -5.17
N GLU A 93 -4.94 -15.92 -5.53
CA GLU A 93 -4.96 -15.44 -6.91
C GLU A 93 -4.31 -14.05 -6.94
N ILE A 94 -3.20 -13.94 -7.65
CA ILE A 94 -2.44 -12.71 -7.89
C ILE A 94 -2.74 -12.25 -9.31
N VAL A 95 -3.33 -11.08 -9.46
CA VAL A 95 -3.73 -10.53 -10.76
C VAL A 95 -2.68 -9.54 -11.25
N PHE A 96 -2.45 -9.47 -12.56
CA PHE A 96 -1.51 -8.55 -13.20
C PHE A 96 -2.24 -7.66 -14.21
N PRO A 97 -2.97 -6.61 -13.74
CA PRO A 97 -3.81 -5.77 -14.59
C PRO A 97 -3.08 -5.15 -15.80
N LEU A 98 -1.79 -4.82 -15.67
CA LEU A 98 -0.99 -4.24 -16.75
C LEU A 98 -0.89 -5.16 -17.98
N ILE A 99 -0.91 -6.47 -17.78
CA ILE A 99 -0.71 -7.46 -18.84
C ILE A 99 -1.93 -8.35 -19.09
N GLY A 100 -2.95 -8.25 -18.22
CA GLY A 100 -4.20 -9.02 -18.32
C GLY A 100 -4.07 -10.48 -17.90
N GLU A 101 -3.12 -10.80 -17.03
CA GLU A 101 -2.80 -12.17 -16.61
C GLU A 101 -3.05 -12.39 -15.12
N ARG A 102 -2.96 -13.64 -14.67
CA ARG A 102 -3.04 -14.05 -13.26
C ARG A 102 -2.06 -15.18 -12.93
N LEU A 103 -1.74 -15.33 -11.66
CA LEU A 103 -1.07 -16.49 -11.07
C LEU A 103 -1.89 -16.95 -9.88
N GLY A 104 -2.22 -18.24 -9.79
CA GLY A 104 -2.98 -18.75 -8.66
C GLY A 104 -2.44 -20.08 -8.14
N SER A 105 -2.93 -20.49 -6.98
CA SER A 105 -2.54 -21.74 -6.33
C SER A 105 -2.89 -22.99 -7.17
N GLU A 106 -3.78 -22.87 -8.16
CA GLU A 106 -4.06 -23.92 -9.15
C GLU A 106 -2.86 -24.20 -10.08
N ASP A 107 -2.02 -23.18 -10.33
CA ASP A 107 -0.88 -23.27 -11.24
C ASP A 107 0.45 -23.41 -10.49
N ILE A 108 0.55 -22.89 -9.26
CA ILE A 108 1.79 -22.77 -8.50
C ILE A 108 1.57 -23.25 -7.05
N ALA A 109 2.42 -24.16 -6.59
CA ALA A 109 2.50 -24.54 -5.18
C ALA A 109 3.27 -23.47 -4.38
N PHE A 110 2.58 -22.39 -4.01
CA PHE A 110 3.19 -21.24 -3.35
C PHE A 110 3.85 -21.57 -2.00
N GLY A 111 3.37 -22.57 -1.28
CA GLY A 111 3.94 -22.95 0.01
C GLY A 111 5.39 -23.43 -0.02
N ASP A 112 5.87 -23.90 -1.18
CA ASP A 112 7.26 -24.35 -1.35
C ASP A 112 8.22 -23.20 -1.68
N VAL A 113 7.71 -22.00 -2.00
CA VAL A 113 8.51 -20.85 -2.44
C VAL A 113 8.62 -19.75 -1.38
N VAL A 114 8.07 -19.98 -0.19
CA VAL A 114 8.13 -19.03 0.93
C VAL A 114 9.47 -19.14 1.65
N GLU A 115 10.34 -18.17 1.41
CA GLU A 115 11.67 -18.10 2.02
C GLU A 115 11.74 -17.18 3.24
N GLN A 116 10.81 -16.23 3.37
CA GLN A 116 10.75 -15.26 4.46
C GLN A 116 9.31 -15.06 4.93
N ALA A 117 9.14 -14.95 6.25
CA ALA A 117 7.85 -14.61 6.85
C ALA A 117 7.59 -13.09 6.72
N PRO A 118 6.36 -12.66 6.37
CA PRO A 118 6.01 -11.25 6.38
C PRO A 118 6.02 -10.70 7.81
N THR A 119 6.43 -9.44 7.95
CA THR A 119 6.43 -8.70 9.22
C THR A 119 5.39 -7.58 9.19
N ALA A 120 5.21 -6.91 10.33
CA ALA A 120 4.38 -5.70 10.39
C ALA A 120 4.88 -4.63 9.40
N GLY A 121 6.20 -4.51 9.19
CA GLY A 121 6.76 -3.64 8.15
C GLY A 121 6.32 -4.04 6.74
N THR A 122 6.32 -5.34 6.41
CA THR A 122 5.78 -5.84 5.12
C THR A 122 4.31 -5.48 4.93
N TRP A 123 3.52 -5.54 6.01
CA TRP A 123 2.11 -5.13 5.99
C TRP A 123 1.97 -3.62 5.77
N VAL A 124 2.76 -2.79 6.48
CA VAL A 124 2.71 -1.31 6.37
C VAL A 124 3.03 -0.88 4.94
N ASP A 125 4.08 -1.44 4.34
CA ASP A 125 4.44 -1.18 2.94
C ASP A 125 3.33 -1.60 1.98
N THR A 126 2.74 -2.78 2.20
CA THR A 126 1.65 -3.30 1.35
C THR A 126 0.40 -2.44 1.47
N PHE A 127 0.02 -2.04 2.68
CA PHE A 127 -1.08 -1.09 2.92
C PHE A 127 -0.83 0.21 2.16
N ALA A 128 0.38 0.76 2.26
CA ALA A 128 0.73 2.02 1.61
C ALA A 128 0.60 1.92 0.09
N ILE A 129 1.12 0.86 -0.53
CA ILE A 129 1.02 0.63 -1.98
C ILE A 129 -0.45 0.39 -2.41
N CYS A 130 -1.22 -0.40 -1.64
CA CYS A 130 -2.64 -0.65 -1.90
C CYS A 130 -3.49 0.63 -1.81
N LEU A 131 -3.16 1.54 -0.90
CA LEU A 131 -3.84 2.82 -0.76
C LEU A 131 -3.52 3.75 -1.94
N VAL A 132 -2.25 3.98 -2.25
CA VAL A 132 -1.84 4.93 -3.31
C VAL A 132 -2.18 4.44 -4.72
N SER A 133 -2.29 3.13 -4.93
CA SER A 133 -2.77 2.53 -6.18
C SER A 133 -4.29 2.59 -6.34
N GLY A 134 -5.00 2.93 -5.26
CA GLY A 134 -6.44 2.85 -5.17
C GLY A 134 -6.99 1.42 -5.13
N LEU A 135 -6.14 0.39 -5.00
CA LEU A 135 -6.57 -1.01 -4.94
C LEU A 135 -7.46 -1.28 -3.72
N VAL A 136 -7.23 -0.56 -2.61
CA VAL A 136 -8.07 -0.66 -1.41
C VAL A 136 -9.54 -0.29 -1.67
N TRP A 137 -9.82 0.53 -2.69
CA TRP A 137 -11.18 0.98 -3.04
C TRP A 137 -11.98 -0.04 -3.84
N ASP A 138 -11.36 -1.11 -4.33
CA ASP A 138 -12.06 -2.25 -4.92
C ASP A 138 -12.67 -3.12 -3.80
N TRP A 139 -13.76 -2.63 -3.22
CA TRP A 139 -14.39 -3.23 -2.03
C TRP A 139 -14.85 -4.67 -2.28
N GLN A 140 -15.18 -5.03 -3.53
CA GLN A 140 -15.60 -6.38 -3.90
C GLN A 140 -14.47 -7.40 -3.73
N ARG A 141 -13.22 -6.95 -3.84
CA ARG A 141 -12.04 -7.75 -3.59
C ARG A 141 -11.63 -7.78 -2.12
N VAL A 142 -12.36 -7.10 -1.25
CA VAL A 142 -12.22 -7.12 0.22
C VAL A 142 -10.80 -6.83 0.72
N ILE A 143 -9.96 -6.13 -0.06
CA ILE A 143 -8.55 -5.90 0.25
C ILE A 143 -8.36 -5.25 1.62
N GLY A 144 -9.14 -4.21 1.92
CA GLY A 144 -9.10 -3.53 3.22
C GLY A 144 -9.51 -4.45 4.38
N LEU A 145 -10.48 -5.34 4.17
CA LEU A 145 -10.87 -6.33 5.18
C LEU A 145 -9.78 -7.37 5.39
N LEU A 146 -9.19 -7.92 4.33
CA LEU A 146 -8.11 -8.90 4.43
C LEU A 146 -6.90 -8.32 5.17
N LEU A 147 -6.52 -7.07 4.86
CA LEU A 147 -5.46 -6.36 5.56
C LEU A 147 -5.76 -6.26 7.07
N ARG A 148 -6.99 -5.88 7.44
CA ARG A 148 -7.38 -5.65 8.84
C ARG A 148 -7.63 -6.94 9.64
N GLU A 149 -8.38 -7.88 9.08
CA GLU A 149 -8.98 -9.01 9.80
C GLU A 149 -8.22 -10.33 9.61
N ASP A 150 -7.43 -10.47 8.53
CA ASP A 150 -6.70 -11.70 8.23
C ASP A 150 -5.19 -11.50 8.39
N TYR A 151 -4.59 -10.60 7.61
CA TYR A 151 -3.14 -10.44 7.54
C TYR A 151 -2.54 -9.83 8.82
N ALA A 152 -3.14 -8.75 9.34
CA ALA A 152 -2.62 -8.12 10.56
C ALA A 152 -2.68 -9.06 11.79
N PRO A 153 -3.79 -9.78 12.06
CA PRO A 153 -3.82 -10.79 13.12
C PRO A 153 -2.84 -11.93 12.90
N ALA A 154 -2.74 -12.47 11.67
CA ALA A 154 -1.77 -13.53 11.37
C ALA A 154 -0.33 -13.09 11.67
N ILE A 155 0.06 -11.85 11.34
CA ILE A 155 1.39 -11.31 11.65
C ILE A 155 1.62 -11.18 13.16
N ARG A 156 0.63 -10.71 13.92
CA ARG A 156 0.74 -10.61 15.40
C ARG A 156 0.95 -11.97 16.05
N ASP A 157 0.28 -12.98 15.52
CA ASP A 157 0.36 -14.36 16.00
C ASP A 157 1.61 -15.10 15.48
N GLY A 158 2.53 -14.39 14.82
CA GLY A 158 3.80 -14.93 14.35
C GLY A 158 3.68 -15.74 13.06
N VAL A 159 2.69 -15.43 12.22
CA VAL A 159 2.30 -16.10 10.96
C VAL A 159 2.02 -17.61 11.15
N PRO A 160 0.95 -17.98 11.89
CA PRO A 160 0.74 -19.34 12.37
C PRO A 160 0.56 -20.41 11.28
N TYR A 161 0.28 -20.00 10.04
CA TYR A 161 0.14 -20.89 8.89
C TYR A 161 1.43 -21.02 8.07
N SER A 162 2.48 -20.26 8.41
CA SER A 162 3.79 -20.37 7.78
C SER A 162 4.69 -21.33 8.55
N LYS A 163 5.63 -21.96 7.84
CA LYS A 163 6.72 -22.76 8.45
C LYS A 163 7.81 -21.85 9.05
N LEU A 164 7.76 -20.56 8.74
CA LEU A 164 8.71 -19.54 9.18
C LEU A 164 8.13 -18.73 10.32
N ASN A 165 8.99 -18.16 11.16
CA ASN A 165 8.56 -17.27 12.24
C ASN A 165 8.62 -15.81 11.77
N SER A 166 7.56 -15.04 12.03
CA SER A 166 7.60 -13.59 11.89
C SER A 166 8.15 -12.93 13.15
N ALA A 167 9.11 -12.02 12.99
CA ALA A 167 9.59 -11.14 14.04
C ALA A 167 9.45 -9.70 13.57
N SER A 168 8.55 -8.95 14.20
CA SER A 168 8.26 -7.56 13.84
C SER A 168 8.88 -6.59 14.84
N ASP A 169 9.38 -5.46 14.36
CA ASP A 169 9.79 -4.36 15.23
C ASP A 169 8.55 -3.82 16.00
N PRO A 170 8.67 -3.51 17.31
CA PRO A 170 7.55 -2.95 18.08
C PRO A 170 6.94 -1.68 17.46
N ALA A 171 7.74 -0.81 16.83
CA ALA A 171 7.26 0.40 16.19
C ALA A 171 6.48 0.09 14.91
N ASP A 172 6.90 -0.92 14.15
CA ASP A 172 6.16 -1.40 12.98
C ASP A 172 4.83 -2.05 13.39
N LEU A 173 4.80 -2.79 14.49
CA LEU A 173 3.55 -3.33 15.05
C LEU A 173 2.61 -2.20 15.49
N ALA A 174 3.12 -1.16 16.16
CA ALA A 174 2.31 -0.02 16.56
C ALA A 174 1.77 0.77 15.34
N ALA A 175 2.56 0.92 14.28
CA ALA A 175 2.12 1.52 13.01
C ALA A 175 1.08 0.64 12.29
N MET A 176 1.36 -0.67 12.20
CA MET A 176 0.43 -1.80 12.13
C MET A 176 -0.99 -1.44 12.57
N ASP A 177 -1.09 -1.40 13.89
CA ASP A 177 -2.33 -1.27 14.64
C ASP A 177 -3.04 0.05 14.36
N ALA A 178 -2.27 1.14 14.29
CA ALA A 178 -2.79 2.46 14.01
C ALA A 178 -3.44 2.53 12.62
N LEU A 179 -2.77 1.97 11.60
CA LEU A 179 -3.25 1.96 10.22
C LEU A 179 -4.44 1.00 10.03
N CYS A 180 -4.52 -0.11 10.77
CA CYS A 180 -5.72 -0.94 10.81
C CYS A 180 -6.97 -0.13 11.21
N GLY A 181 -6.82 0.85 12.11
CA GLY A 181 -7.91 1.75 12.51
C GLY A 181 -8.50 2.58 11.37
N TYR A 182 -7.75 2.77 10.28
CA TYR A 182 -8.21 3.48 9.07
C TYR A 182 -8.93 2.58 8.07
N LEU A 183 -8.96 1.26 8.30
CA LEU A 183 -9.69 0.29 7.49
C LEU A 183 -11.05 0.02 8.12
N THR A 184 -12.12 0.16 7.35
CA THR A 184 -13.50 -0.04 7.83
C THR A 184 -13.70 -1.50 8.23
N GLN A 185 -14.17 -1.72 9.45
CA GLN A 185 -14.51 -3.06 9.94
C GLN A 185 -15.81 -3.57 9.29
N ALA A 186 -15.89 -4.88 9.05
CA ALA A 186 -17.14 -5.51 8.65
C ALA A 186 -18.15 -5.53 9.82
N GLN A 187 -19.44 -5.37 9.51
CA GLN A 187 -20.50 -5.45 10.51
C GLN A 187 -20.83 -6.90 10.92
N GLY A 188 -20.29 -7.87 10.17
CA GLY A 188 -20.54 -9.30 10.31
C GLY A 188 -19.63 -10.09 9.38
N HIS A 189 -19.75 -11.42 9.43
CA HIS A 189 -18.89 -12.34 8.69
C HIS A 189 -19.41 -12.69 7.29
N LEU A 190 -20.60 -12.21 6.93
CA LEU A 190 -21.22 -12.56 5.65
C LEU A 190 -20.94 -11.47 4.61
N PRO A 191 -20.91 -11.83 3.31
CA PRO A 191 -20.64 -10.88 2.24
C PRO A 191 -21.48 -9.61 2.27
N ARG A 192 -22.76 -9.70 2.67
CA ARG A 192 -23.68 -8.54 2.82
C ARG A 192 -23.25 -7.54 3.89
N ASP A 193 -22.46 -7.98 4.87
CA ASP A 193 -22.03 -7.18 6.01
C ASP A 193 -20.65 -6.51 5.75
N TRP A 194 -20.05 -6.77 4.58
CA TRP A 194 -18.79 -6.16 4.17
C TRP A 194 -18.98 -4.67 3.83
N PRO A 195 -18.01 -3.80 4.16
CA PRO A 195 -18.11 -2.38 3.93
C PRO A 195 -17.88 -2.07 2.44
N THR A 196 -18.81 -1.32 1.84
CA THR A 196 -18.63 -0.75 0.49
C THR A 196 -17.70 0.47 0.49
N VAL A 197 -17.47 1.07 1.66
CA VAL A 197 -16.52 2.15 1.91
C VAL A 197 -15.38 1.59 2.76
N PRO A 198 -14.24 1.22 2.16
CA PRO A 198 -13.19 0.45 2.82
C PRO A 198 -12.29 1.27 3.76
N LEU A 199 -12.31 2.61 3.67
CA LEU A 199 -11.57 3.49 4.56
C LEU A 199 -12.51 4.24 5.51
N CYS A 200 -12.07 4.43 6.75
CA CYS A 200 -12.76 5.25 7.74
C CYS A 200 -11.76 6.07 8.57
N LYS A 201 -12.26 7.13 9.21
CA LYS A 201 -11.48 7.86 10.21
C LYS A 201 -11.70 7.19 11.57
N PRO A 202 -10.66 6.66 12.23
CA PRO A 202 -10.80 6.16 13.59
C PRO A 202 -11.24 7.29 14.52
N ASP A 203 -11.99 6.94 15.56
CA ASP A 203 -12.50 7.93 16.49
C ASP A 203 -11.38 8.56 17.33
N THR A 204 -11.74 9.57 18.13
CA THR A 204 -10.75 10.31 18.93
C THR A 204 -10.04 9.44 19.96
N ASP A 205 -10.75 8.49 20.58
CA ASP A 205 -10.18 7.63 21.62
C ASP A 205 -9.29 6.54 21.01
N GLU A 206 -9.72 5.96 19.88
CA GLU A 206 -8.94 5.02 19.07
C GLU A 206 -7.62 5.65 18.61
N ARG A 207 -7.68 6.88 18.07
CA ARG A 207 -6.47 7.61 17.65
C ARG A 207 -5.55 7.94 18.83
N ALA A 208 -6.12 8.37 19.97
CA ALA A 208 -5.33 8.69 21.16
C ALA A 208 -4.64 7.45 21.75
N GLU A 209 -5.28 6.28 21.73
CA GLU A 209 -4.65 5.01 22.12
C GLU A 209 -3.55 4.61 21.12
N ALA A 210 -3.80 4.68 19.82
CA ALA A 210 -2.80 4.38 18.79
C ALA A 210 -1.56 5.29 18.91
N ALA A 211 -1.76 6.58 19.17
CA ALA A 211 -0.69 7.55 19.41
C ALA A 211 0.15 7.16 20.64
N ARG A 212 -0.49 6.79 21.75
CA ARG A 212 0.21 6.32 22.96
C ARG A 212 1.02 5.05 22.72
N LYS A 213 0.51 4.11 21.91
CA LYS A 213 1.24 2.88 21.56
C LYS A 213 2.48 3.18 20.72
N LEU A 214 2.37 4.07 19.73
CA LEU A 214 3.52 4.53 18.94
C LEU A 214 4.57 5.22 19.83
N ASP A 215 4.17 6.10 20.73
CA ASP A 215 5.08 6.77 21.66
C ASP A 215 5.82 5.78 22.58
N ALA A 216 5.16 4.67 22.94
CA ALA A 216 5.73 3.62 23.78
C ALA A 216 6.63 2.64 23.01
N ALA A 217 6.58 2.62 21.68
CA ALA A 217 7.28 1.64 20.84
C ALA A 217 8.78 1.91 20.69
N GLY A 218 9.24 3.11 21.05
CA GLY A 218 10.65 3.50 21.02
C GLY A 218 10.98 4.47 19.87
N PRO A 219 12.20 4.44 19.33
CA PRO A 219 12.61 5.33 18.25
C PRO A 219 11.77 5.14 16.99
N LEU A 220 11.09 6.20 16.56
CA LEU A 220 10.23 6.17 15.38
C LEU A 220 11.00 6.58 14.10
N THR A 221 10.73 5.88 13.00
CA THR A 221 11.11 6.29 11.65
C THR A 221 10.38 7.58 11.25
N SER A 222 10.83 8.25 10.18
CA SER A 222 10.18 9.50 9.74
C SER A 222 8.72 9.29 9.31
N ASP A 223 8.39 8.16 8.68
CA ASP A 223 6.99 7.79 8.35
C ASP A 223 6.17 7.53 9.61
N GLN A 224 6.71 6.81 10.60
CA GLN A 224 6.03 6.56 11.87
C GLN A 224 5.82 7.87 12.68
N ARG A 225 6.77 8.81 12.62
CA ARG A 225 6.57 10.16 13.19
C ARG A 225 5.46 10.92 12.47
N LEU A 226 5.39 10.83 11.15
CA LEU A 226 4.31 11.46 10.37
C LEU A 226 2.94 10.86 10.71
N LEU A 227 2.85 9.53 10.82
CA LEU A 227 1.65 8.83 11.28
C LEU A 227 1.27 9.26 12.70
N ARG A 228 2.25 9.36 13.59
CA ARG A 228 2.02 9.79 14.98
C ARG A 228 1.37 11.17 15.05
N VAL A 229 1.75 12.09 14.17
CA VAL A 229 1.14 13.43 14.08
C VAL A 229 -0.22 13.39 13.38
N LEU A 230 -0.41 12.56 12.35
CA LEU A 230 -1.72 12.35 11.71
C LEU A 230 -2.78 11.93 12.74
N LEU A 231 -2.40 11.07 13.69
CA LEU A 231 -3.29 10.62 14.77
C LEU A 231 -3.74 11.74 15.72
N GLU A 232 -2.97 12.83 15.84
CA GLU A 232 -3.38 14.01 16.63
C GLU A 232 -4.51 14.80 15.96
N ASP A 233 -4.74 14.55 14.68
CA ASP A 233 -5.71 15.28 13.86
C ASP A 233 -5.44 16.80 13.79
N ASP A 234 -4.15 17.17 13.84
CA ASP A 234 -3.65 18.53 13.65
C ASP A 234 -3.02 18.67 12.26
N GLN A 235 -3.74 19.32 11.35
CA GLN A 235 -3.28 19.56 9.98
C GLN A 235 -1.96 20.35 9.94
N HIS A 236 -1.79 21.36 10.79
CA HIS A 236 -0.62 22.23 10.72
C HIS A 236 0.64 21.52 11.21
N ALA A 237 0.53 20.76 12.30
CA ALA A 237 1.61 19.91 12.78
C ALA A 237 1.99 18.83 11.74
N PHE A 238 0.98 18.26 11.07
CA PHE A 238 1.20 17.26 10.02
C PHE A 238 1.97 17.86 8.83
N GLU A 239 1.58 19.04 8.34
CA GLU A 239 2.26 19.72 7.23
C GLU A 239 3.73 20.03 7.56
N GLN A 240 4.02 20.52 8.78
CA GLN A 240 5.41 20.75 9.21
C GLN A 240 6.23 19.46 9.24
N THR A 241 5.63 18.39 9.78
CA THR A 241 6.28 17.07 9.88
C THR A 241 6.50 16.46 8.50
N LEU A 242 5.55 16.63 7.57
CA LEU A 242 5.64 16.20 6.19
C LEU A 242 6.78 16.93 5.45
N VAL A 243 6.88 18.26 5.61
CA VAL A 243 7.97 19.04 4.99
C VAL A 243 9.34 18.62 5.53
N ALA A 244 9.46 18.43 6.84
CA ALA A 244 10.67 17.92 7.46
C ALA A 244 11.02 16.53 6.92
N HIS A 245 10.05 15.62 6.88
CA HIS A 245 10.25 14.26 6.37
C HIS A 245 10.70 14.24 4.89
N LEU A 246 10.05 15.00 4.00
CA LEU A 246 10.42 15.05 2.59
C LEU A 246 11.80 15.69 2.37
N SER A 247 12.20 16.61 3.26
CA SER A 247 13.54 17.21 3.24
C SER A 247 14.60 16.21 3.71
N GLU A 248 14.36 15.50 4.82
CA GLU A 248 15.20 14.40 5.31
C GLU A 248 15.34 13.30 4.25
N HIS A 249 14.25 12.93 3.57
CA HIS A 249 14.25 11.95 2.48
C HIS A 249 15.12 12.39 1.32
N ARG A 250 15.02 13.65 0.89
CA ARG A 250 15.90 14.19 -0.15
C ARG A 250 17.38 14.13 0.25
N GLU A 251 17.70 14.40 1.49
CA GLU A 251 19.07 14.45 2.01
C GLU A 251 19.66 13.05 2.27
N SER A 252 18.83 12.05 2.54
CA SER A 252 19.25 10.67 2.77
C SER A 252 19.52 9.90 1.47
N VAL A 253 18.99 10.40 0.35
CA VAL A 253 19.16 9.76 -0.96
C VAL A 253 20.61 9.85 -1.44
N GLY A 254 21.18 8.70 -1.80
CA GLY A 254 22.56 8.57 -2.26
C GLY A 254 22.84 9.24 -3.62
N SER A 255 24.08 9.10 -4.10
CA SER A 255 24.56 9.79 -5.31
C SER A 255 24.00 9.28 -6.65
N ASP A 256 23.43 8.08 -6.68
CA ASP A 256 22.85 7.47 -7.88
C ASP A 256 21.52 6.76 -7.52
N PRO A 257 20.45 7.52 -7.28
CA PRO A 257 19.19 6.95 -6.82
C PRO A 257 18.45 6.13 -7.87
N ALA A 258 17.78 5.07 -7.41
CA ALA A 258 16.78 4.37 -8.21
C ALA A 258 15.52 5.25 -8.40
N PRO A 259 14.84 5.20 -9.55
CA PRO A 259 13.66 6.03 -9.83
C PRO A 259 12.59 5.97 -8.73
N ARG A 260 12.28 4.79 -8.17
CA ARG A 260 11.26 4.61 -7.12
C ARG A 260 11.47 5.47 -5.88
N THR A 261 12.69 5.95 -5.62
CA THR A 261 12.96 6.88 -4.51
C THR A 261 12.29 8.25 -4.71
N LEU A 262 11.86 8.60 -5.92
CA LEU A 262 11.00 9.75 -6.20
C LEU A 262 9.56 9.56 -5.70
N LEU A 263 9.20 8.37 -5.23
CA LEU A 263 7.91 8.04 -4.63
C LEU A 263 8.12 7.50 -3.21
N PRO A 264 8.26 8.36 -2.18
CA PRO A 264 8.25 7.92 -0.79
C PRO A 264 6.84 7.40 -0.44
N VAL A 265 6.61 6.10 -0.66
CA VAL A 265 5.27 5.50 -0.64
C VAL A 265 4.61 5.60 0.74
N GLY A 266 5.39 5.50 1.83
CA GLY A 266 4.89 5.73 3.20
C GLY A 266 4.32 7.13 3.38
N ALA A 267 5.12 8.16 3.12
CA ALA A 267 4.69 9.56 3.13
C ALA A 267 3.47 9.82 2.22
N LEU A 268 3.48 9.24 1.03
CA LEU A 268 2.38 9.34 0.07
C LEU A 268 1.07 8.76 0.62
N ALA A 269 1.13 7.58 1.23
CA ALA A 269 -0.04 6.93 1.83
C ALA A 269 -0.59 7.73 3.02
N LEU A 270 0.27 8.26 3.90
CA LEU A 270 -0.15 9.09 5.03
C LEU A 270 -0.75 10.42 4.56
N THR A 271 -0.19 11.01 3.51
CA THR A 271 -0.75 12.21 2.86
C THR A 271 -2.10 11.90 2.21
N ALA A 272 -2.24 10.72 1.58
CA ALA A 272 -3.50 10.26 1.01
C ALA A 272 -4.58 10.07 2.08
N LEU A 273 -4.25 9.54 3.27
CA LEU A 273 -5.17 9.48 4.41
C LEU A 273 -5.57 10.87 4.92
N ALA A 274 -4.61 11.79 5.06
CA ALA A 274 -4.89 13.17 5.44
C ALA A 274 -5.92 13.83 4.50
N VAL A 275 -5.74 13.66 3.18
CA VAL A 275 -6.66 14.22 2.18
C VAL A 275 -7.99 13.47 2.14
N GLN A 276 -7.96 12.15 1.98
CA GLN A 276 -9.17 11.36 1.71
C GLN A 276 -10.02 11.15 2.96
N VAL A 277 -9.40 10.90 4.11
CA VAL A 277 -10.08 10.49 5.35
C VAL A 277 -10.23 11.63 6.34
N HIS A 278 -9.19 12.43 6.54
CA HIS A 278 -9.29 13.61 7.40
C HIS A 278 -9.91 14.82 6.70
N GLY A 279 -9.98 14.79 5.36
CA GLY A 279 -10.60 15.85 4.55
C GLY A 279 -9.76 17.12 4.51
N TRP A 280 -8.45 17.03 4.73
CA TRP A 280 -7.56 18.18 4.79
C TRP A 280 -7.21 18.72 3.41
N GLU A 281 -7.16 20.05 3.30
CA GLU A 281 -6.62 20.77 2.14
C GLU A 281 -5.18 21.18 2.44
N LEU A 282 -4.22 20.32 2.10
CA LEU A 282 -2.82 20.52 2.47
C LEU A 282 -2.17 21.67 1.69
N ASP A 283 -1.43 22.53 2.40
CA ASP A 283 -0.67 23.66 1.83
C ASP A 283 0.81 23.32 1.53
N VAL A 284 1.08 22.04 1.24
CA VAL A 284 2.40 21.49 0.89
C VAL A 284 2.41 21.04 -0.56
N ARG A 285 3.39 21.50 -1.33
CA ARG A 285 3.63 21.08 -2.72
C ARG A 285 4.98 20.41 -2.84
N SER A 286 4.99 19.21 -3.42
CA SER A 286 6.24 18.51 -3.71
C SER A 286 6.09 17.59 -4.92
N GLY A 287 7.16 17.46 -5.70
CA GLY A 287 7.24 16.46 -6.77
C GLY A 287 7.27 15.01 -6.25
N TYR A 288 7.44 14.81 -4.94
CA TYR A 288 7.25 13.51 -4.26
C TYR A 288 5.79 13.17 -4.00
N LEU A 289 4.87 14.13 -4.14
CA LEU A 289 3.44 14.00 -3.84
C LEU A 289 2.58 14.23 -5.09
N PRO A 290 2.68 13.38 -6.14
CA PRO A 290 1.83 13.46 -7.32
C PRO A 290 0.33 13.44 -6.94
N HIS A 291 -0.39 14.49 -7.33
CA HIS A 291 -1.80 14.66 -7.00
C HIS A 291 -2.69 13.52 -7.50
N GLY A 292 -2.33 12.84 -8.59
CA GLY A 292 -3.05 11.67 -9.09
C GLY A 292 -3.07 10.47 -8.12
N MET A 293 -2.15 10.42 -7.15
CA MET A 293 -2.02 9.32 -6.18
C MET A 293 -2.59 9.67 -4.79
N LEU A 294 -2.85 10.95 -4.51
CA LEU A 294 -3.39 11.40 -3.22
C LEU A 294 -4.90 11.16 -3.09
N GLY A 295 -5.59 10.91 -4.21
CA GLY A 295 -7.04 10.81 -4.27
C GLY A 295 -7.72 12.17 -4.07
N SER A 296 -8.95 12.14 -3.57
CA SER A 296 -9.76 13.34 -3.32
C SER A 296 -10.68 13.10 -2.13
N PRO A 297 -11.02 14.14 -1.34
CA PRO A 297 -12.04 14.04 -0.28
C PRO A 297 -13.40 13.53 -0.79
N ASP A 298 -13.73 13.78 -2.06
CA ASP A 298 -14.97 13.30 -2.68
C ASP A 298 -14.95 11.79 -2.99
N THR A 299 -13.83 11.10 -2.79
CA THR A 299 -13.73 9.64 -2.99
C THR A 299 -14.55 8.90 -1.96
N LEU A 300 -14.43 9.28 -0.67
CA LEU A 300 -15.27 8.73 0.40
C LEU A 300 -16.75 9.00 0.16
N ARG A 301 -17.09 10.24 -0.23
CA ARG A 301 -18.49 10.62 -0.52
C ARG A 301 -19.05 9.80 -1.66
N ARG A 302 -18.33 9.70 -2.79
CA ARG A 302 -18.76 8.90 -3.94
C ARG A 302 -18.91 7.42 -3.60
N ALA A 303 -18.02 6.86 -2.78
CA ALA A 303 -18.13 5.48 -2.33
C ALA A 303 -19.36 5.26 -1.42
N ALA A 304 -19.66 6.21 -0.52
CA ALA A 304 -20.84 6.17 0.33
C ALA A 304 -22.14 6.33 -0.48
N ASP A 305 -22.15 7.25 -1.45
CA ASP A 305 -23.30 7.58 -2.30
C ASP A 305 -23.60 6.48 -3.32
N ALA A 306 -22.59 5.70 -3.74
CA ALA A 306 -22.77 4.55 -4.62
C ALA A 306 -23.69 3.47 -4.00
N GLY A 307 -23.89 3.47 -2.67
CA GLY A 307 -24.95 2.74 -1.98
C GLY A 307 -24.81 1.21 -1.91
N GLY A 308 -25.44 0.63 -0.89
CA GLY A 308 -25.90 -0.77 -0.74
C GLY A 308 -24.98 -1.93 -1.13
N ASN A 309 -24.54 -2.73 -0.15
CA ASN A 309 -23.95 -4.04 -0.44
C ASN A 309 -25.04 -5.05 -0.85
N ASP A 310 -25.20 -5.26 -2.16
CA ASP A 310 -26.21 -6.19 -2.69
C ASP A 310 -25.76 -7.68 -2.67
N LEU A 311 -24.53 -7.98 -2.20
CA LEU A 311 -24.05 -9.35 -2.12
C LEU A 311 -24.83 -10.13 -1.06
N GLY A 312 -25.23 -11.36 -1.37
CA GLY A 312 -25.87 -12.25 -0.38
C GLY A 312 -27.35 -11.98 -0.10
N HIS A 313 -27.99 -11.05 -0.82
CA HIS A 313 -29.45 -10.90 -0.87
C HIS A 313 -30.10 -11.98 -1.76
N TRP A 314 -29.85 -13.26 -1.46
CA TRP A 314 -30.58 -14.36 -2.08
C TRP A 314 -31.91 -14.53 -1.36
N THR A 315 -32.98 -13.96 -1.91
CA THR A 315 -34.35 -14.37 -1.55
C THR A 315 -34.58 -15.75 -2.17
N ALA A 316 -34.66 -16.78 -1.34
CA ALA A 316 -35.17 -18.07 -1.78
C ALA A 316 -36.57 -17.85 -2.37
N LYS A 317 -36.75 -18.24 -3.64
CA LYS A 317 -38.09 -18.40 -4.24
C LYS A 317 -38.64 -19.76 -3.88
#